data_AF-A0AAD9CK57-F1
#
_entry.id   AF-A0AAD9CK57-F1
#
_cell.length_a   1.000
_cell.length_b   1.000
_cell.length_c   1.000
_cell.angle_alpha   90.00
_cell.angle_beta   90.00
_cell.angle_gamma   90.00
#
_symmetry.space_group_name_H-M   'P 1'
#
loop_
_entity.id
_entity.type
_entity.pdbx_description
1 polymer ?
#
loop_
_entity_poly.entity_id
_entity_poly.type
_entity_poly.pdbx_seq_one_letter_code
_entity_poly.pdbx_strand_id
1 'polypeptide(L)'
;MLWKWTQVHELLIQQRIRKDLLAQAVKESSAMLREGYKVFFDRLTEQQMPLLIFSAGVGDVLEEVIRQNNVFHPNVHIISNYMDFDQT
;
A
#
# COMPACT_ATOMS: atom_id res chain seq x y z
N MET A 1 20.76 -8.94 -7.95
CA MET A 1 19.36 -8.57 -8.25
C MET A 1 18.69 -7.81 -7.10
N LEU A 2 19.10 -8.01 -5.84
CA LEU A 2 18.59 -7.26 -4.65
C LEU A 2 19.17 -5.85 -4.46
N TRP A 3 20.37 -5.57 -4.99
CA TRP A 3 21.07 -4.29 -4.79
C TRP A 3 20.25 -3.06 -5.21
N LYS A 4 19.41 -3.19 -6.25
CA LYS A 4 18.52 -2.11 -6.72
C LYS A 4 17.48 -1.73 -5.66
N TRP A 5 16.91 -2.71 -4.97
CA TRP A 5 15.91 -2.46 -3.91
C TRP A 5 16.56 -1.82 -2.69
N THR A 6 17.75 -2.26 -2.31
CA THR A 6 18.52 -1.64 -1.22
C THR A 6 18.80 -0.18 -1.51
N GLN A 7 19.31 0.15 -2.70
CA GLN A 7 19.62 1.54 -3.07
C GLN A 7 18.39 2.44 -3.13
N VAL A 8 17.28 1.95 -3.70
CA VAL A 8 16.03 2.72 -3.74
C VAL A 8 15.49 2.97 -2.33
N HIS A 9 15.51 1.96 -1.45
CA HIS A 9 15.07 2.12 -0.08
C HIS A 9 15.98 3.08 0.71
N GLU A 10 17.30 3.01 0.53
CA GLU A 10 18.25 3.95 1.16
C GLU A 10 17.98 5.39 0.72
N LEU A 11 17.70 5.62 -0.57
CA LEU A 11 17.34 6.96 -1.05
C LEU A 11 16.04 7.46 -0.43
N LEU A 12 15.02 6.61 -0.27
CA LEU A 12 13.76 6.98 0.39
C LEU A 12 13.99 7.35 1.86
N ILE A 13 14.85 6.61 2.57
CA ILE A 13 15.23 6.92 3.97
C ILE A 13 15.94 8.27 4.06
N GLN A 14 16.85 8.58 3.13
CA GLN A 14 17.55 9.86 3.08
C GLN A 14 16.60 11.06 2.91
N GLN A 15 15.48 10.88 2.23
CA GLN A 15 14.46 11.93 2.08
C GLN A 15 13.62 12.15 3.35
N ARG A 16 13.78 11.31 4.39
CA ARG A 16 13.04 11.39 5.66
C ARG A 16 11.54 11.52 5.45
N ILE A 17 10.99 10.62 4.64
CA ILE A 17 9.56 10.57 4.36
C ILE A 17 8.82 10.45 5.69
N ARG A 18 7.94 11.42 5.97
CA ARG A 18 7.12 11.40 7.18
C ARG A 18 5.82 10.66 6.88
N LYS A 19 5.37 9.86 7.84
CA LYS A 19 4.16 9.02 7.70
C LYS A 19 2.90 9.86 7.46
N ASP A 20 2.79 11.03 8.06
CA ASP A 20 1.68 11.96 7.87
C ASP A 20 1.60 12.50 6.43
N LEU A 21 2.75 12.76 5.81
CA LEU A 21 2.83 13.21 4.42
C LEU A 21 2.52 12.10 3.41
N LEU A 22 2.64 10.83 3.79
CA LEU A 22 2.42 9.70 2.88
C LEU A 22 0.98 9.68 2.34
N ALA A 23 0.00 9.91 3.22
CA ALA A 23 -1.41 10.00 2.84
C ALA A 23 -1.66 11.11 1.82
N GLN A 24 -1.07 12.28 2.03
CA GLN A 24 -1.15 13.39 1.08
C GLN A 24 -0.47 13.06 -0.25
N ALA A 25 0.73 12.48 -0.21
CA ALA A 25 1.47 12.09 -1.42
C ALA A 25 0.71 11.05 -2.26
N VAL A 26 0.06 10.06 -1.63
CA VAL A 26 -0.79 9.09 -2.32
C VAL A 26 -2.00 9.78 -2.95
N LYS A 27 -2.65 10.68 -2.22
CA LYS A 27 -3.82 11.43 -2.70
C LYS A 27 -3.50 12.32 -3.91
N GLU A 28 -2.32 12.92 -3.92
CA GLU A 28 -1.83 13.80 -5.00
C GLU A 28 -1.20 13.03 -6.16
N SER A 29 -0.98 11.71 -6.00
CA SER A 29 -0.42 10.85 -7.04
C SER A 29 -1.44 10.48 -8.12
N SER A 30 -0.94 9.92 -9.22
CA SER A 30 -1.76 9.30 -10.27
C SER A 30 -2.05 7.82 -10.04
N ALA A 31 -1.89 7.32 -8.80
CA ALA A 31 -2.16 5.92 -8.48
C ALA A 31 -3.65 5.60 -8.70
N MET A 32 -3.92 4.61 -9.56
CA MET A 32 -5.28 4.17 -9.87
C MET A 32 -5.41 2.65 -9.76
N LEU A 33 -6.52 2.20 -9.19
CA LEU A 33 -6.93 0.82 -9.25
C LEU A 33 -7.56 0.53 -10.62
N ARG A 34 -7.46 -0.71 -11.08
CA ARG A 34 -8.01 -1.14 -12.37
C ARG A 34 -9.54 -1.02 -12.37
N GLU A 35 -10.12 -0.84 -13.54
CA GLU A 35 -11.57 -0.88 -13.71
C GLU A 35 -12.16 -2.18 -13.11
N GLY A 36 -13.30 -2.06 -12.43
CA GLY A 36 -13.95 -3.19 -11.76
C GLY A 36 -13.37 -3.55 -10.38
N TYR A 37 -12.34 -2.84 -9.88
CA TYR A 37 -11.75 -3.14 -8.56
C TYR A 37 -12.79 -3.19 -7.45
N LYS A 38 -13.75 -2.25 -7.43
CA LYS A 38 -14.73 -2.15 -6.36
C LYS A 38 -15.60 -3.41 -6.27
N VAL A 39 -16.11 -3.87 -7.42
CA VAL A 39 -16.91 -5.11 -7.50
C VAL A 39 -16.09 -6.31 -7.03
N PHE A 40 -14.82 -6.38 -7.40
CA PHE A 40 -13.92 -7.45 -6.96
C PHE A 40 -13.76 -7.49 -5.43
N PHE A 41 -13.40 -6.37 -4.80
CA PHE A 41 -13.21 -6.30 -3.35
C PHE A 41 -14.51 -6.54 -2.59
N ASP A 42 -15.61 -5.92 -3.03
CA ASP A 42 -16.91 -6.05 -2.37
C ASP A 42 -17.42 -7.49 -2.45
N ARG A 43 -17.29 -8.13 -3.62
CA ARG A 43 -17.76 -9.51 -3.80
C ARG A 43 -17.00 -10.49 -2.92
N LEU A 44 -15.68 -10.35 -2.79
CA LEU A 44 -14.89 -11.18 -1.91
C LEU A 44 -15.27 -10.98 -0.44
N THR A 45 -15.55 -9.74 -0.05
CA THR A 45 -15.96 -9.39 1.31
C THR A 45 -17.34 -9.96 1.64
N GLU A 46 -18.32 -9.81 0.75
CA GLU A 46 -19.66 -10.40 0.88
C GLU A 46 -19.64 -11.91 1.06
N GLN A 47 -18.75 -12.60 0.35
CA GLN A 47 -18.57 -14.05 0.43
C GLN A 47 -17.65 -14.47 1.59
N GLN A 48 -17.20 -13.52 2.42
CA GLN A 48 -16.24 -13.74 3.51
C GLN A 48 -14.96 -14.47 3.04
N MET A 49 -14.56 -14.26 1.79
CA MET A 49 -13.38 -14.87 1.19
C MET A 49 -12.11 -14.13 1.65
N PRO A 50 -11.13 -14.81 2.24
CA PRO A 50 -9.84 -14.20 2.57
C PRO A 50 -9.12 -13.77 1.28
N LEU A 51 -8.69 -12.51 1.24
CA LEU A 51 -7.89 -11.95 0.15
C LEU A 51 -6.48 -11.67 0.64
N LEU A 52 -5.48 -12.32 0.05
CA LEU A 52 -4.07 -12.03 0.29
C LEU A 52 -3.50 -11.21 -0.88
N ILE A 53 -3.01 -10.00 -0.58
CA ILE A 53 -2.23 -9.20 -1.52
C ILE A 53 -0.75 -9.36 -1.14
N PHE A 54 0.01 -10.06 -2.00
CA PHE A 54 1.45 -10.21 -1.83
C PHE A 54 2.18 -9.29 -2.81
N SER A 55 2.84 -8.26 -2.27
CA SER A 55 3.47 -7.19 -3.05
C SER A 55 4.95 -7.04 -2.71
N ALA A 56 5.80 -6.97 -3.73
CA ALA A 56 7.21 -6.62 -3.58
C ALA A 56 7.46 -5.09 -3.51
N GLY A 57 6.41 -4.27 -3.53
CA GLY A 57 6.48 -2.82 -3.41
C GLY A 57 6.56 -2.32 -1.96
N VAL A 58 6.13 -1.08 -1.75
CA VAL A 58 6.02 -0.45 -0.42
C VAL A 58 4.62 -0.67 0.14
N GLY A 59 4.52 -1.34 1.29
CA GLY A 59 3.27 -1.72 1.94
C GLY A 59 2.42 -0.53 2.38
N ASP A 60 3.02 0.46 3.04
CA ASP A 60 2.30 1.65 3.54
C ASP A 60 1.61 2.43 2.41
N VAL A 61 2.27 2.54 1.26
CA VAL A 61 1.71 3.20 0.07
C VAL A 61 0.54 2.38 -0.49
N LEU A 62 0.71 1.06 -0.59
CA LEU A 62 -0.33 0.16 -1.10
C LEU A 62 -1.58 0.21 -0.21
N GLU A 63 -1.41 0.12 1.11
CA GLU A 63 -2.49 0.22 2.09
C GLU A 63 -3.24 1.55 1.96
N GLU A 64 -2.49 2.64 1.85
CA GLU A 64 -3.09 3.96 1.74
C GLU A 64 -3.88 4.13 0.45
N VAL A 65 -3.40 3.59 -0.69
CA VAL A 65 -4.14 3.58 -1.96
C VAL A 65 -5.48 2.87 -1.80
N ILE A 66 -5.51 1.65 -1.25
CA ILE A 66 -6.76 0.90 -1.11
C ILE A 66 -7.69 1.47 -0.02
N ARG A 67 -7.12 2.12 1.00
CA ARG A 67 -7.86 2.81 2.06
C ARG A 67 -8.57 4.05 1.51
N GLN A 68 -7.88 4.89 0.74
CA GLN A 68 -8.47 6.08 0.10
C GLN A 68 -9.55 5.70 -0.94
N ASN A 69 -9.45 4.51 -1.54
CA ASN A 69 -10.47 3.97 -2.45
C ASN A 69 -11.61 3.22 -1.73
N ASN A 70 -11.64 3.20 -0.39
CA ASN A 70 -12.67 2.58 0.44
C ASN A 70 -12.89 1.08 0.17
N VAL A 71 -11.81 0.34 -0.11
CA VAL A 71 -11.84 -1.11 -0.37
C VAL A 71 -10.92 -1.91 0.55
N PHE A 72 -10.38 -1.28 1.59
CA PHE A 72 -9.61 -1.96 2.62
C PHE A 72 -10.53 -2.63 3.65
N HIS A 73 -11.08 -3.77 3.26
CA HIS A 73 -12.02 -4.55 4.06
C HIS A 73 -11.29 -5.50 5.04
N PRO A 74 -11.94 -5.96 6.14
CA PRO A 74 -11.30 -6.83 7.14
C PRO A 74 -10.79 -8.19 6.64
N ASN A 75 -11.32 -8.68 5.51
CA ASN A 75 -10.87 -9.93 4.87
C ASN A 75 -9.60 -9.76 4.02
N VAL A 76 -9.07 -8.54 3.91
CA VAL A 76 -7.87 -8.23 3.13
C VAL A 76 -6.65 -8.30 4.03
N HIS A 77 -5.68 -9.13 3.64
CA HIS A 77 -4.37 -9.27 4.27
C HIS A 77 -3.29 -8.86 3.28
N ILE A 78 -2.28 -8.11 3.74
CA ILE A 78 -1.22 -7.58 2.87
C ILE A 78 0.14 -8.00 3.42
N ILE A 79 0.92 -8.67 2.56
CA ILE A 79 2.33 -8.98 2.81
C ILE A 79 3.15 -8.14 1.84
N SER A 80 3.96 -7.21 2.38
CA SER A 80 4.79 -6.31 1.59
C SER A 80 5.97 -5.76 2.40
N ASN A 81 6.80 -4.90 1.79
CA ASN A 81 7.87 -4.19 2.49
C ASN A 81 7.29 -2.96 3.17
N TYR A 82 7.13 -2.99 4.48
CA TYR A 82 6.65 -1.85 5.25
C TYR A 82 7.81 -0.94 5.67
N MET A 83 7.54 0.36 5.67
CA MET A 83 8.46 1.36 6.20
C MET A 83 8.47 1.27 7.72
N ASP A 84 9.66 1.22 8.29
CA ASP A 84 9.85 1.40 9.73
C ASP A 84 10.12 2.90 9.97
N PHE A 85 9.25 3.53 10.75
CA PHE A 85 9.34 4.96 11.05
C PHE A 85 9.84 5.13 12.48
N ASP A 86 10.86 5.96 12.66
CA ASP A 86 11.36 6.32 13.98
C ASP A 86 10.21 6.87 14.85
N GLN A 87 10.14 6.43 16.10
CA GLN A 87 9.23 7.01 17.09
C GLN A 87 9.68 8.45 17.34
N THR A 88 8.92 9.40 16.79
CA THR A 88 9.02 10.82 17.13
C THR A 88 7.82 11.24 17.95
#